data_AF-A0A835U741-F1
#
_entry.id   AF-A0A835U741-F1
#
_cell.length_a   1.000
_cell.length_b   1.000
_cell.length_c   1.000
_cell.angle_alpha   90.00
_cell.angle_beta   90.00
_cell.angle_gamma   90.00
#
_symmetry.space_group_name_H-M   'P 1'
#
loop_
_entity.id
_entity.type
_entity.pdbx_description
1 polymer ?
#
loop_
_entity_poly.entity_id
_entity_poly.type
_entity_poly.pdbx_seq_one_letter_code
_entity_poly.pdbx_strand_id
1 'polypeptide(L)'
;MGLTGLRRSTGRKELPKSSKRKIEKKLNFITKISEAVSSLRAKKAIGKKKRLRSRKKKLKAYDLGVLADFLPDPDSFKKLSAKPTDLKLNCKNRLKLLQKESQQLSAVHSHPLFQADPISAIQLHLEQTQPPIEEEKKPNKGKRDKRKKAKSAGLRNMDISC
;
A
#
# COMPACT_ATOMS: atom_id res chain seq x y z
N MET A 1 -3.36 -90.15 -13.91
CA MET A 1 -3.68 -89.33 -15.10
C MET A 1 -3.43 -87.87 -14.73
N GLY A 2 -2.69 -87.14 -15.56
CA GLY A 2 -1.99 -85.90 -15.20
C GLY A 2 -2.86 -84.65 -15.13
N LEU A 3 -2.55 -83.79 -14.16
CA LEU A 3 -3.03 -82.42 -14.03
C LEU A 3 -2.27 -81.53 -15.03
N THR A 4 -2.88 -81.16 -16.16
CA THR A 4 -2.35 -80.12 -17.05
C THR A 4 -3.19 -78.85 -16.91
N GLY A 5 -2.66 -77.85 -16.21
CA GLY A 5 -3.39 -76.61 -16.00
C GLY A 5 -2.59 -75.44 -15.43
N LEU A 6 -1.29 -75.33 -15.70
CA LEU A 6 -0.56 -74.08 -15.44
C LEU A 6 0.11 -73.57 -16.72
N ARG A 7 -0.58 -72.65 -17.41
CA ARG A 7 0.03 -71.77 -18.42
C ARG A 7 1.02 -70.84 -17.72
N ARG A 8 2.31 -71.08 -17.92
CA ARG A 8 3.39 -70.15 -17.56
C ARG A 8 3.45 -69.05 -18.63
N SER A 9 2.78 -67.93 -18.40
CA SER A 9 2.91 -66.74 -19.25
C SER A 9 3.98 -65.79 -18.71
N THR A 10 5.26 -66.11 -18.93
CA THR A 10 6.34 -65.12 -18.80
C THR A 10 6.36 -64.22 -20.04
N GLY A 11 5.30 -63.42 -20.21
CA GLY A 11 5.32 -62.30 -21.13
C GLY A 11 6.00 -61.13 -20.43
N ARG A 12 7.18 -60.70 -20.90
CA ARG A 12 7.70 -59.36 -20.58
C ARG A 12 6.57 -58.38 -20.89
N LYS A 13 5.98 -57.77 -19.86
CA LYS A 13 5.01 -56.69 -20.03
C LYS A 13 5.80 -55.48 -20.52
N GLU A 14 6.05 -55.45 -21.83
CA GLU A 14 6.47 -54.26 -22.56
C GLU A 14 5.52 -53.13 -22.17
N LEU A 15 6.04 -52.15 -21.43
CA LEU A 15 5.27 -50.98 -21.05
C LEU A 15 4.67 -50.34 -22.31
N PRO A 16 3.38 -49.94 -22.30
CA PRO A 16 2.74 -49.36 -23.48
C PRO A 16 3.58 -48.16 -23.96
N LYS A 17 3.73 -48.01 -25.28
CA LYS A 17 4.59 -46.96 -25.90
C LYS A 17 4.33 -45.56 -25.32
N SER A 18 3.08 -45.27 -24.94
CA SER A 18 2.66 -44.04 -24.27
C SER A 18 3.27 -43.84 -22.87
N SER A 19 3.42 -44.91 -22.08
CA SER A 19 4.04 -44.87 -20.75
C SER A 19 5.57 -44.74 -20.82
N LYS A 20 6.23 -45.40 -21.78
CA LYS A 20 7.66 -45.21 -22.05
C LYS A 20 7.96 -43.73 -22.37
N ARG A 21 7.15 -43.11 -23.25
CA ARG A 21 7.22 -41.67 -23.55
C ARG A 21 7.02 -40.77 -22.31
N LYS A 22 6.11 -41.13 -21.40
CA LYS A 22 5.90 -40.37 -20.15
C LYS A 22 7.12 -40.45 -19.22
N ILE A 23 7.75 -41.61 -19.13
CA ILE A 23 8.95 -41.82 -18.31
C ILE A 23 10.13 -41.03 -18.91
N GLU A 24 10.34 -41.13 -20.21
CA GLU A 24 11.37 -40.38 -20.93
C GLU A 24 11.23 -38.87 -20.75
N LYS A 25 10.00 -38.33 -20.85
CA LYS A 25 9.74 -36.91 -20.58
C LYS A 25 10.13 -36.49 -19.16
N LYS A 26 9.87 -37.34 -18.16
CA LYS A 26 10.26 -37.08 -16.76
C LYS A 26 11.77 -37.10 -16.59
N LEU A 27 12.47 -38.05 -17.22
CA LEU A 27 13.94 -38.10 -17.18
C LEU A 27 14.57 -36.87 -17.86
N ASN A 28 14.05 -36.47 -19.01
CA ASN A 28 14.49 -35.27 -19.73
C ASN A 28 14.23 -33.98 -18.92
N PHE A 29 13.19 -33.95 -18.11
CA PHE A 29 12.92 -32.83 -17.22
C PHE A 29 13.90 -32.77 -16.03
N ILE A 30 14.15 -33.91 -15.38
CA ILE A 30 15.08 -33.99 -14.24
C ILE A 30 16.50 -33.62 -14.67
N THR A 31 16.96 -34.13 -15.81
CA THR A 31 18.28 -33.79 -16.38
C THR A 31 18.42 -32.30 -16.63
N LYS A 32 17.44 -31.67 -17.30
CA LYS A 32 17.42 -30.21 -17.52
C LYS A 32 17.46 -29.40 -16.24
N ILE A 33 16.73 -29.82 -15.19
CA ILE A 33 16.81 -29.16 -13.88
C ILE A 33 18.21 -29.30 -13.29
N SER A 34 18.78 -30.50 -13.30
CA SER A 34 20.12 -30.72 -12.74
C SER A 34 21.21 -29.92 -13.46
N GLU A 35 21.11 -29.80 -14.79
CA GLU A 35 22.03 -28.99 -15.60
C GLU A 35 21.88 -27.49 -15.31
N ALA A 36 20.63 -27.00 -15.25
CA ALA A 36 20.35 -25.62 -14.87
C ALA A 36 20.88 -25.31 -13.46
N VAL A 37 20.60 -26.17 -12.47
CA VAL A 37 21.12 -25.99 -11.11
C VAL A 37 22.65 -26.01 -11.10
N SER A 38 23.29 -26.89 -11.86
CA SER A 38 24.76 -26.98 -11.94
C SER A 38 25.39 -25.72 -12.56
N SER A 39 24.80 -25.20 -13.65
CA SER A 39 25.25 -23.95 -14.29
C SER A 39 25.07 -22.72 -13.39
N LEU A 40 23.97 -22.63 -12.63
CA LEU A 40 23.76 -21.55 -11.66
C LEU A 40 24.64 -21.68 -10.40
N ARG A 41 25.12 -22.89 -10.07
CA ARG A 41 25.96 -23.13 -8.88
C ARG A 41 27.37 -22.56 -9.00
N ALA A 42 27.77 -22.07 -10.17
CA ALA A 42 29.00 -21.32 -10.34
C ALA A 42 28.93 -20.02 -9.51
N LYS A 43 29.58 -20.03 -8.35
CA LYS A 43 29.76 -18.86 -7.48
C LYS A 43 30.61 -17.84 -8.23
N LYS A 44 30.00 -16.99 -9.07
CA LYS A 44 30.63 -15.75 -9.50
C LYS A 44 30.77 -14.88 -8.25
N ALA A 45 31.93 -14.95 -7.61
CA ALA A 45 32.40 -13.92 -6.70
C ALA A 45 32.61 -12.65 -7.54
N ILE A 46 31.52 -11.95 -7.85
CA ILE A 46 31.56 -10.62 -8.48
C ILE A 46 31.97 -9.64 -7.39
N GLY A 47 33.25 -9.69 -7.01
CA GLY A 47 33.87 -8.66 -6.19
C GLY A 47 33.92 -7.37 -6.98
N LYS A 48 32.93 -6.50 -6.81
CA LYS A 48 32.97 -5.14 -7.36
C LYS A 48 34.18 -4.41 -6.77
N LYS A 49 35.24 -4.16 -7.56
CA LYS A 49 36.34 -3.28 -7.14
C LYS A 49 35.82 -1.85 -6.99
N LYS A 50 35.60 -1.40 -5.75
CA LYS A 50 35.15 -0.04 -5.44
C LYS A 50 36.28 0.95 -5.71
N ARG A 51 36.21 1.71 -6.81
CA ARG A 51 37.14 2.84 -7.06
C ARG A 51 36.80 4.00 -6.13
N LEU A 52 37.52 4.09 -5.00
CA LEU A 52 37.39 5.14 -3.98
C LEU A 52 38.18 6.42 -4.33
N ARG A 53 38.15 6.92 -5.56
CA ARG A 53 38.90 8.16 -5.87
C ARG A 53 38.13 9.10 -6.80
N SER A 54 38.02 10.34 -6.32
CA SER A 54 37.84 11.56 -7.11
C SER A 54 36.44 12.17 -7.25
N ARG A 55 35.63 12.24 -6.19
CA ARG A 55 34.61 13.31 -6.07
C ARG A 55 34.48 13.83 -4.65
N LYS A 56 35.54 14.43 -4.10
CA LYS A 56 35.38 15.47 -3.07
C LYS A 56 35.11 16.80 -3.78
N LYS A 57 33.96 16.90 -4.48
CA LYS A 57 33.46 18.22 -4.92
C LYS A 57 33.05 18.94 -3.63
N LYS A 58 33.58 20.15 -3.42
CA LYS A 58 33.22 21.02 -2.30
C LYS A 58 31.75 21.41 -2.45
N LEU A 59 30.84 20.60 -1.91
CA LEU A 59 29.47 21.02 -1.68
C LEU A 59 29.54 22.06 -0.57
N LYS A 60 29.32 23.33 -0.94
CA LYS A 60 28.92 24.35 0.02
C LYS A 60 27.53 23.93 0.47
N ALA A 61 27.46 23.15 1.55
CA ALA A 61 26.20 22.88 2.21
C ALA A 61 25.77 24.23 2.81
N TYR A 62 24.83 24.90 2.17
CA TYR A 62 24.09 25.95 2.84
C TYR A 62 23.45 25.31 4.07
N ASP A 63 23.63 25.95 5.23
CA ASP A 63 22.96 25.50 6.44
C ASP A 63 21.47 25.76 6.26
N LEU A 64 20.72 24.69 6.00
CA LEU A 64 19.28 24.72 5.79
C LEU A 64 18.53 24.73 7.13
N GLY A 65 19.21 24.90 8.28
CA GLY A 65 18.61 24.96 9.60
C GLY A 65 17.50 26.02 9.72
N VAL A 66 17.63 27.15 9.02
CA VAL A 66 16.61 28.20 8.96
C VAL A 66 15.28 27.71 8.39
N LEU A 67 15.28 26.66 7.55
CA LEU A 67 14.04 26.07 7.03
C LEU A 67 13.28 25.25 8.08
N ALA A 68 13.95 24.80 9.14
CA ALA A 68 13.31 24.02 10.20
C ALA A 68 12.28 24.86 10.97
N ASP A 69 12.52 26.16 11.14
CA ASP A 69 11.62 27.08 11.85
C ASP A 69 10.31 27.33 11.09
N PHE A 70 10.29 27.09 9.77
CA PHE A 70 9.10 27.22 8.92
C PHE A 70 8.35 25.91 8.74
N LEU A 71 8.90 24.79 9.21
CA LEU A 71 8.24 23.48 9.12
C LEU A 71 7.48 23.21 10.41
N PRO A 72 6.29 22.59 10.33
CA PRO A 72 5.62 22.09 11.53
C PRO A 72 6.53 21.09 12.24
N ASP A 73 6.50 21.12 13.57
CA ASP A 73 7.36 20.31 14.43
C ASP A 73 7.30 18.84 13.98
N PRO A 74 8.41 18.14 13.69
CA PRO A 74 8.38 16.79 13.12
C PRO A 74 7.60 15.78 13.98
N ASP A 75 7.47 16.05 15.28
CA ASP A 75 6.66 15.25 16.20
C ASP A 75 5.15 15.52 16.09
N SER A 76 4.73 16.65 15.52
CA SER A 76 3.33 16.92 15.15
C SER A 76 2.87 16.00 14.02
N PHE A 77 3.73 15.74 13.03
CA PHE A 77 3.46 14.80 11.94
C PHE A 77 3.39 13.34 12.41
N LYS A 78 4.12 12.96 13.46
CA LYS A 78 4.01 11.63 14.07
C LYS A 78 2.66 11.42 14.77
N LYS A 79 2.04 12.49 15.29
CA LYS A 79 0.69 12.43 15.90
C LYS A 79 -0.42 12.38 14.85
N LEU A 80 -0.24 13.07 13.72
CA LEU A 80 -1.17 13.05 12.57
C LEU A 80 -1.04 11.76 11.73
N SER A 81 0.15 11.15 11.72
CA SER A 81 0.39 9.81 11.17
C SER A 81 -0.22 8.76 12.10
N ALA A 82 -1.55 8.70 12.13
CA ALA A 82 -2.28 7.62 12.75
C ALA A 82 -1.97 6.30 12.00
N LYS A 83 -0.91 5.64 12.46
CA LYS A 83 -0.39 4.31 12.10
C LYS A 83 0.11 4.19 10.66
N PRO A 84 1.38 3.76 10.45
CA PRO A 84 1.77 3.12 9.21
C PRO A 84 1.07 1.77 9.23
N THR A 85 -0.19 1.73 8.80
CA THR A 85 -0.77 0.45 8.43
C THR A 85 0.07 -0.01 7.26
N ASP A 86 0.78 -1.12 7.44
CA ASP A 86 1.28 -1.90 6.32
C ASP A 86 0.05 -2.24 5.48
N LEU A 87 -0.28 -1.36 4.53
CA LEU A 87 -1.42 -1.46 3.63
C LEU A 87 -1.07 -2.56 2.65
N LYS A 88 -1.10 -3.79 3.14
CA LYS A 88 -1.06 -5.00 2.33
C LYS A 88 -2.41 -5.04 1.62
N LEU A 89 -2.52 -4.22 0.56
CA LEU A 89 -3.73 -4.03 -0.21
C LEU A 89 -4.02 -5.34 -0.95
N ASN A 90 -4.96 -6.12 -0.41
CA ASN A 90 -5.54 -7.24 -1.14
C ASN A 90 -6.19 -6.73 -2.43
N CYS A 91 -6.19 -7.54 -3.50
CA CYS A 91 -6.84 -7.24 -4.78
C CYS A 91 -8.27 -6.68 -4.61
N LYS A 92 -9.06 -7.25 -3.70
CA LYS A 92 -10.43 -6.77 -3.40
C LYS A 92 -10.44 -5.37 -2.78
N ASN A 93 -9.51 -5.09 -1.87
CA ASN A 93 -9.39 -3.78 -1.22
C ASN A 93 -8.89 -2.74 -2.22
N ARG A 94 -7.99 -3.11 -3.14
CA ARG A 94 -7.52 -2.25 -4.21
C ARG A 94 -8.66 -1.83 -5.15
N LEU A 95 -9.52 -2.76 -5.56
CA LEU A 95 -10.68 -2.45 -6.39
C LEU A 95 -11.64 -1.49 -5.69
N LYS A 96 -11.94 -1.73 -4.40
CA LYS A 96 -12.78 -0.82 -3.61
C LYS A 96 -12.17 0.57 -3.49
N LEU A 97 -10.86 0.66 -3.28
CA LEU A 97 -10.15 1.94 -3.22
C LEU A 97 -10.25 2.67 -4.57
N LEU A 98 -9.97 1.99 -5.68
CA LEU A 98 -10.11 2.57 -7.02
C LEU A 98 -11.53 3.09 -7.30
N GLN A 99 -12.56 2.35 -6.90
CA GLN A 99 -13.94 2.80 -7.05
C GLN A 99 -14.22 4.09 -6.25
N LYS A 100 -13.76 4.16 -5.00
CA LYS A 100 -13.92 5.35 -4.15
C LYS A 100 -13.20 6.56 -4.74
N GLU A 101 -11.92 6.40 -5.09
CA GLU A 101 -11.12 7.48 -5.68
C GLU A 101 -11.70 7.94 -7.02
N SER A 102 -12.15 7.00 -7.86
CA SER A 102 -12.80 7.32 -9.13
C SER A 102 -14.09 8.12 -8.94
N GLN A 103 -14.90 7.77 -7.94
CA GLN A 103 -16.13 8.51 -7.62
C GLN A 103 -15.80 9.91 -7.12
N GLN A 104 -14.82 10.04 -6.21
CA GLN A 104 -14.38 11.34 -5.70
C GLN A 104 -13.84 12.25 -6.80
N LEU A 105 -12.98 11.73 -7.68
CA LEU A 105 -12.46 12.47 -8.83
C LEU A 105 -13.61 12.92 -9.75
N SER A 106 -14.53 11.99 -10.07
CA SER A 106 -15.68 12.34 -10.91
C SER A 106 -16.55 13.43 -10.30
N ALA A 107 -16.73 13.43 -8.98
CA ALA A 107 -17.49 14.45 -8.28
C ALA A 107 -16.81 15.83 -8.39
N VAL A 108 -15.49 15.91 -8.14
CA VAL A 108 -14.71 17.15 -8.29
C VAL A 108 -14.77 17.66 -9.74
N HIS A 109 -14.58 16.78 -10.71
CA HIS A 109 -14.61 17.14 -12.12
C HIS A 109 -16.00 17.58 -12.60
N SER A 110 -17.08 17.03 -12.02
CA SER A 110 -18.45 17.45 -12.32
C SER A 110 -18.84 18.77 -11.66
N HIS A 111 -18.02 19.30 -10.75
CA HIS A 111 -18.35 20.49 -9.99
C HIS A 111 -18.24 21.76 -10.85
N PRO A 112 -19.28 22.62 -10.90
CA PRO A 112 -19.30 23.77 -11.81
C PRO A 112 -18.19 24.79 -11.51
N LEU A 113 -17.89 25.04 -10.23
CA LEU A 113 -16.79 25.93 -9.86
C LEU A 113 -15.43 25.39 -10.33
N PHE A 114 -15.23 24.08 -10.29
CA PHE A 114 -13.97 23.45 -10.70
C PHE A 114 -13.80 23.44 -12.22
N GLN A 115 -14.90 23.34 -12.97
CA GLN A 115 -14.89 23.45 -14.43
C GLN A 115 -14.61 24.87 -14.92
N ALA A 116 -15.10 25.88 -14.18
CA ALA A 116 -14.88 27.28 -14.52
C ALA A 116 -13.44 27.73 -14.21
N ASP A 117 -12.97 27.47 -12.98
CA ASP A 117 -11.59 27.75 -12.59
C ASP A 117 -11.13 26.75 -11.50
N PRO A 118 -10.27 25.78 -11.86
CA PRO A 118 -9.84 24.75 -10.91
C PRO A 118 -8.97 25.31 -9.80
N ILE A 119 -8.23 26.41 -10.03
CA ILE A 119 -7.30 26.97 -9.02
C ILE A 119 -8.10 27.65 -7.91
N SER A 120 -9.03 28.53 -8.26
CA SER A 120 -9.87 29.20 -7.26
C SER A 120 -10.80 28.23 -6.53
N ALA A 121 -11.33 27.21 -7.22
CA ALA A 121 -12.15 26.18 -6.58
C ALA A 121 -11.37 25.39 -5.51
N ILE A 122 -10.09 25.06 -5.76
CA ILE A 122 -9.22 24.42 -4.78
C ILE A 122 -8.97 25.36 -3.59
N GLN A 123 -8.67 26.63 -3.85
CA GLN A 123 -8.44 27.62 -2.78
C GLN A 123 -9.67 27.74 -1.86
N LEU A 124 -10.85 27.93 -2.44
CA LEU A 124 -12.11 27.98 -1.70
C LEU A 124 -12.34 26.70 -0.87
N HIS A 125 -12.10 25.53 -1.47
CA HIS A 125 -12.26 24.26 -0.76
C HIS A 125 -11.30 24.15 0.43
N LEU A 126 -10.04 24.57 0.25
CA LEU A 126 -9.04 24.56 1.32
C LEU A 126 -9.44 25.52 2.45
N GLU A 127 -9.91 26.72 2.13
CA GLU A 127 -10.39 27.67 3.14
C GLU A 127 -11.59 27.13 3.93
N GLN A 128 -12.52 26.44 3.25
CA GLN A 128 -13.73 25.89 3.88
C GLN A 128 -13.46 24.63 4.72
N THR A 129 -12.49 23.81 4.33
CA THR A 129 -12.19 22.52 4.97
C THR A 129 -11.03 22.58 5.96
N GLN A 130 -10.37 23.73 6.07
CA GLN A 130 -9.37 23.95 7.10
C GLN A 130 -10.01 23.80 8.49
N PRO A 131 -9.41 23.02 9.40
CA PRO A 131 -9.88 22.96 10.77
C PRO A 131 -9.78 24.36 11.39
N PRO A 132 -10.71 24.74 12.29
CA PRO A 132 -10.60 25.99 13.02
C PRO A 132 -9.24 26.02 13.71
N ILE A 133 -8.42 27.03 13.37
CA ILE A 133 -7.19 27.29 14.11
C ILE A 133 -7.64 27.57 15.54
N GLU A 134 -7.24 26.71 16.48
CA GLU A 134 -7.42 26.97 17.89
C GLU A 134 -6.58 28.20 18.23
N GLU A 135 -7.19 29.40 18.13
CA GLU A 135 -6.62 30.57 18.78
C GLU A 135 -6.48 30.23 20.27
N GLU A 136 -5.25 30.28 20.77
CA GLU A 136 -4.92 30.02 22.17
C GLU A 136 -5.81 30.90 23.07
N LYS A 137 -6.85 30.29 23.64
CA LYS A 137 -7.67 30.94 24.65
C LYS A 137 -6.76 31.21 25.84
N LYS A 138 -6.43 32.50 26.03
CA LYS A 138 -5.81 33.03 27.25
C LYS A 138 -6.54 32.44 28.47
N PRO A 139 -5.82 31.94 29.50
CA PRO A 139 -6.47 31.32 30.65
C PRO A 139 -7.19 32.40 31.49
N ASN A 140 -8.50 32.51 31.29
CA ASN A 140 -9.35 33.27 32.21
C ASN A 140 -9.45 32.51 33.54
N LYS A 141 -8.64 32.94 34.51
CA LYS A 141 -8.88 32.67 35.93
C LYS A 141 -10.17 33.37 36.33
N GLY A 142 -11.25 32.61 36.54
CA GLY A 142 -12.51 33.10 37.08
C GLY A 142 -13.25 32.00 37.84
N LYS A 143 -13.32 32.14 39.16
CA LYS A 143 -13.95 31.22 40.13
C LYS A 143 -15.50 31.29 40.09
N ARG A 144 -16.11 30.27 40.72
CA ARG A 144 -17.48 30.17 41.32
C ARG A 144 -18.61 29.88 40.32
N ASP A 145 -19.67 29.13 40.63
CA ASP A 145 -20.10 28.33 41.79
C ASP A 145 -21.35 27.52 41.34
N LYS A 146 -21.59 26.38 42.00
CA LYS A 146 -22.90 25.76 42.29
C LYS A 146 -23.87 25.42 41.14
N ARG A 147 -23.88 24.13 40.78
CA ARG A 147 -25.02 23.43 40.16
C ARG A 147 -26.24 23.39 41.08
N LYS A 148 -27.37 23.95 40.65
CA LYS A 148 -28.72 23.50 41.05
C LYS A 148 -29.74 23.68 39.91
N LYS A 149 -30.31 22.54 39.53
CA LYS A 149 -31.74 22.26 39.27
C LYS A 149 -32.32 22.39 37.84
N ALA A 150 -32.76 21.21 37.38
CA ALA A 150 -33.99 20.83 36.67
C ALA A 150 -34.14 21.00 35.15
N LYS A 151 -34.80 19.96 34.61
CA LYS A 151 -35.22 19.65 33.25
C LYS A 151 -36.30 20.59 32.74
N SER A 152 -36.33 20.84 31.42
CA SER A 152 -37.56 20.75 30.64
C SER A 152 -37.24 20.56 29.15
N ALA A 153 -38.07 19.73 28.51
CA ALA A 153 -38.10 19.47 27.09
C ALA A 153 -38.74 20.65 26.33
N GLY A 154 -38.38 20.83 25.06
CA GLY A 154 -39.04 21.80 24.19
C GLY A 154 -38.49 21.81 22.77
N LEU A 155 -39.19 21.09 21.89
CA LEU A 155 -39.05 21.10 20.43
C LEU A 155 -39.19 22.53 19.85
N ARG A 156 -38.53 22.82 18.72
CA ARG A 156 -39.18 23.11 17.40
C ARG A 156 -38.21 23.77 16.41
N ASN A 157 -38.04 23.08 15.28
CA ASN A 157 -38.07 23.55 13.88
C ASN A 157 -37.85 25.05 13.63
N MET A 158 -36.85 25.37 12.81
CA MET A 158 -36.81 26.62 12.06
C MET A 158 -36.89 26.31 10.57
N ASP A 159 -38.08 26.53 10.02
CA ASP A 159 -38.28 26.76 8.60
C ASP A 159 -37.63 28.10 8.25
N ILE A 160 -36.78 28.12 7.21
CA ILE A 160 -36.30 29.36 6.59
C ILE A 160 -36.88 29.36 5.18
N SER A 161 -37.79 30.32 4.94
CA SER A 161 -38.33 30.66 3.63
C SER A 161 -37.49 31.76 2.97
N CYS A 162 -37.59 31.76 1.63
CA CYS A 162 -37.05 32.69 0.62
C CYS A 162 -35.63 32.42 0.15
#